data_AF-A0A956KKQ7-F1
#
_entry.id   AF-A0A956KKQ7-F1
#
_cell.length_a   1.000
_cell.length_b   1.000
_cell.length_c   1.000
_cell.angle_alpha   90.00
_cell.angle_beta   90.00
_cell.angle_gamma   90.00
#
_symmetry.space_group_name_H-M   'P 1'
#
loop_
_entity.id
_entity.type
_entity.pdbx_description
1 polymer ?
#
loop_
_entity_poly.entity_id
_entity_poly.type
_entity_poly.pdbx_seq_one_letter_code
_entity_poly.pdbx_strand_id
1 'polypeptide(L)'
;LYLGKPLLVMPNGGIFEQTLNALYLQRDGLGEAVLHRVPDVADLRSFLAHLDRYGGQPGRLRCGNDDAVACIEGVLERVAARHHGQHSANSLPRGTRPPSGGPLRTD
;
A
#
# COMPACT_ATOMS: atom_id res chain seq x y z
N LEU A 1 8.09 -0.85 15.83
CA LEU A 1 8.92 -1.20 14.66
C LEU A 1 9.78 -0.04 14.16
N TYR A 2 9.19 1.06 13.70
CA TYR A 2 9.94 2.23 13.20
C TYR A 2 11.02 2.75 14.17
N LEU A 3 10.68 2.86 15.46
CA LEU A 3 11.61 3.29 16.51
C LEU A 3 12.63 2.22 16.96
N GLY A 4 12.62 1.04 16.34
CA GLY A 4 13.54 -0.05 16.67
C GLY A 4 13.38 -0.68 18.07
N LYS A 5 12.37 -0.28 18.85
CA LYS A 5 12.16 -0.81 20.20
C LYS A 5 11.60 -2.24 20.17
N PRO A 6 12.11 -3.15 21.01
CA PRO A 6 11.47 -4.44 21.28
C PRO A 6 10.04 -4.27 21.76
N LEU A 7 9.13 -5.17 21.37
CA LEU A 7 7.73 -5.11 21.75
C LEU A 7 7.26 -6.40 22.43
N LEU A 8 6.48 -6.26 23.50
CA LEU A 8 5.62 -7.33 24.00
C LEU A 8 4.19 -7.00 23.55
N VAL A 9 3.60 -7.87 22.73
CA VAL A 9 2.27 -7.61 22.13
C VAL A 9 1.24 -8.64 22.56
N MET A 10 -0.01 -8.18 22.69
CA MET A 10 -1.18 -9.03 22.92
C MET A 10 -2.22 -8.68 21.86
N PRO A 11 -2.38 -9.51 20.81
CA PRO A 11 -3.39 -9.26 19.78
C PRO A 11 -4.80 -9.52 20.34
N ASN A 12 -5.77 -8.72 19.89
CA ASN A 12 -7.17 -8.94 20.21
C ASN A 12 -7.69 -10.21 19.53
N GLY A 13 -8.40 -11.04 20.30
CA GLY A 13 -8.99 -12.27 19.78
C GLY A 13 -9.98 -12.01 18.63
N GLY A 14 -9.92 -12.86 17.61
CA GLY A 14 -10.78 -12.76 16.42
C GLY A 14 -10.29 -11.76 15.36
N ILE A 15 -9.25 -10.99 15.62
CA ILE A 15 -8.65 -10.09 14.63
C ILE A 15 -7.45 -10.79 13.98
N PHE A 16 -7.68 -11.33 12.78
CA PHE A 16 -6.69 -12.09 12.03
C PHE A 16 -5.40 -11.29 11.80
N GLU A 17 -5.52 -10.04 11.36
CA GLU A 17 -4.39 -9.17 11.03
C GLU A 17 -3.50 -8.91 12.24
N GLN A 18 -4.08 -8.74 13.43
CA GLN A 18 -3.29 -8.53 14.64
C GLN A 18 -2.54 -9.80 15.05
N THR A 19 -3.18 -10.96 14.90
CA THR A 19 -2.54 -12.25 15.17
C THR A 19 -1.38 -12.48 14.20
N LEU A 20 -1.61 -12.21 12.92
CA LEU A 20 -0.59 -12.30 11.87
C LEU A 20 0.60 -11.37 12.15
N ASN A 21 0.34 -10.10 12.52
CA ASN A 21 1.38 -9.15 12.89
C ASN A 21 2.19 -9.60 14.11
N ALA A 22 1.55 -10.18 15.12
CA ALA A 22 2.21 -10.70 16.31
C ALA A 22 3.14 -11.88 15.99
N LEU A 23 2.70 -12.79 15.10
CA LEU A 23 3.52 -13.90 14.62
C LEU A 23 4.74 -13.43 13.83
N TYR A 24 4.57 -12.45 12.93
CA TYR A 24 5.69 -11.87 12.18
C TYR A 24 6.69 -11.17 13.10
N LEU A 25 6.21 -10.45 14.11
CA LEU A 25 7.05 -9.81 15.12
C LEU A 25 7.96 -10.83 15.83
N GLN A 26 7.42 -11.97 16.27
CA GLN A 26 8.20 -13.03 16.90
C GLN A 26 9.17 -13.69 15.92
N ARG A 27 8.68 -14.06 14.72
CA ARG A 27 9.50 -14.69 13.67
C ARG A 27 10.72 -13.85 13.32
N ASP A 28 10.55 -12.54 13.22
CA ASP A 28 11.61 -11.63 12.82
C ASP A 28 12.51 -11.22 14.00
N GLY A 29 12.25 -11.72 15.21
CA GLY A 29 13.05 -11.43 16.41
C GLY A 29 12.88 -10.00 16.91
N LEU A 30 11.71 -9.41 16.68
CA LEU A 30 11.39 -8.01 17.02
C LEU A 30 10.67 -7.88 18.37
N GLY A 31 10.37 -9.00 19.01
CA GLY A 31 9.79 -9.07 20.34
C GLY A 31 9.04 -10.38 20.61
N GLU A 32 8.14 -10.34 21.59
CA GLU A 32 7.33 -11.47 22.04
C GLU A 32 5.84 -11.20 21.85
N ALA A 33 5.05 -12.26 21.69
CA ALA A 33 3.60 -12.18 21.64
C ALA A 33 2.96 -13.15 22.64
N VAL A 34 1.97 -12.65 23.37
CA VAL A 34 1.09 -13.47 24.22
C VAL A 34 -0.23 -13.65 23.49
N LEU A 35 -0.52 -14.88 23.06
CA LEU A 35 -1.70 -15.19 22.26
C LEU A 35 -2.83 -15.75 23.13
N HIS A 36 -4.05 -15.34 22.83
CA HIS A 36 -5.30 -15.89 23.40
C HIS A 36 -5.46 -15.77 24.93
N ARG A 37 -4.64 -14.95 25.61
CA ARG A 37 -4.76 -14.67 27.04
C ARG A 37 -4.17 -13.31 27.39
N VAL A 38 -4.47 -12.85 28.58
CA VAL A 38 -3.85 -11.66 29.18
C VAL A 38 -2.41 -12.01 29.61
N PRO A 39 -1.41 -11.15 29.33
CA PRO A 39 -0.07 -11.29 29.86
C PRO A 39 -0.05 -11.29 31.38
N ASP A 40 0.79 -12.14 31.95
CA ASP A 40 1.03 -12.18 33.39
C ASP A 40 2.43 -11.62 33.74
N VAL A 41 2.76 -11.67 35.03
CA VAL A 41 4.05 -11.20 35.54
C VAL A 41 5.22 -12.04 35.01
N ALA A 42 5.01 -13.33 34.74
CA ALA A 42 6.05 -14.20 34.21
C ALA A 42 6.37 -13.84 32.76
N ASP A 43 5.37 -13.53 31.94
CA ASP A 43 5.56 -13.04 30.57
C ASP A 43 6.39 -11.76 30.56
N LEU A 44 6.03 -10.79 31.42
CA LEU A 44 6.75 -9.52 31.50
C LEU A 44 8.20 -9.74 31.95
N ARG A 45 8.44 -10.60 32.94
CA ARG A 45 9.79 -10.92 33.41
C ARG A 45 10.61 -11.63 32.32
N SER A 46 10.02 -12.57 31.61
CA SER A 46 10.64 -13.27 30.48
C SER A 46 11.05 -12.27 29.40
N PHE A 47 10.11 -11.43 28.95
CA PHE A 47 10.37 -10.41 27.94
C PHE A 47 11.54 -9.47 28.33
N LEU A 48 11.54 -8.98 29.58
CA LEU A 48 12.60 -8.11 30.09
C LEU A 48 13.95 -8.83 30.19
N ALA A 49 13.97 -10.12 30.53
CA ALA A 49 15.19 -10.93 30.59
C ALA A 49 15.78 -11.23 29.18
N HIS A 50 14.99 -11.05 28.13
CA HIS A 50 15.38 -11.34 26.75
C HIS A 50 15.63 -10.09 25.90
N LEU A 51 15.66 -8.88 26.47
CA LEU A 51 15.79 -7.63 25.71
C LEU A 51 17.00 -7.61 24.77
N ASP A 52 18.13 -8.18 25.19
CA ASP A 52 19.36 -8.25 24.37
C ASP A 52 19.21 -9.13 23.11
N ARG A 53 18.21 -10.04 23.09
CA ARG A 53 17.90 -10.88 21.94
C ARG A 53 17.11 -10.12 20.87
N TYR A 54 16.38 -9.08 21.29
CA TYR A 54 15.56 -8.25 20.41
C TYR A 54 16.41 -7.14 19.81
N GLY A 55 17.42 -7.55 19.04
CA GLY A 55 18.35 -6.68 18.34
C GLY A 55 17.89 -6.42 16.91
N GLY A 56 16.91 -5.54 16.72
CA GLY A 56 16.62 -4.98 15.40
C GLY A 56 17.71 -4.00 15.03
N GLN A 57 18.60 -4.35 14.09
CA GLN A 57 19.51 -3.35 13.51
C GLN A 57 18.67 -2.15 13.02
N PRO A 58 19.02 -0.91 13.42
CA PRO A 58 18.39 0.28 12.86
C PRO A 58 18.43 0.21 11.33
N GLY A 59 17.27 0.31 10.68
CA GLY A 59 17.17 0.19 9.21
C GLY A 59 16.84 -1.21 8.67
N ARG A 60 16.66 -2.24 9.53
CA ARG A 60 16.23 -3.58 9.08
C ARG A 60 14.85 -3.59 8.42
N LEU A 61 13.99 -2.63 8.77
CA LEU A 61 12.69 -2.43 8.14
C LEU A 61 12.77 -1.25 7.18
N ARG A 62 12.63 -1.53 5.88
CA ARG A 62 12.54 -0.50 4.85
C ARG A 62 11.16 0.15 4.89
N CYS A 63 11.11 1.48 4.88
CA CYS A 63 9.87 2.20 4.62
C CYS A 63 9.59 2.14 3.12
N GLY A 64 8.57 1.38 2.72
CA GLY A 64 8.22 1.18 1.30
C GLY A 64 7.34 2.28 0.72
N ASN A 65 7.20 3.44 1.39
CA ASN A 65 6.29 4.49 0.93
C ASN A 65 6.75 5.07 -0.41
N ASP A 66 8.05 5.35 -0.56
CA ASP A 66 8.60 5.88 -1.81
C ASP A 66 8.47 4.84 -2.95
N ASP A 67 8.70 3.56 -2.64
CA ASP A 67 8.50 2.46 -3.58
C ASP A 67 7.02 2.35 -4.02
N ALA A 68 6.09 2.54 -3.08
CA ALA A 68 4.66 2.50 -3.35
C ALA A 68 4.23 3.68 -4.22
N VAL A 69 4.71 4.89 -3.91
CA VAL A 69 4.45 6.08 -4.73
C VAL A 69 4.97 5.86 -6.15
N ALA A 70 6.23 5.44 -6.31
CA ALA A 70 6.80 5.18 -7.63
C ALA A 70 6.01 4.12 -8.41
N CYS A 71 5.52 3.08 -7.74
CA CYS A 71 4.67 2.06 -8.34
C CYS A 71 3.33 2.63 -8.82
N ILE A 72 2.67 3.44 -8.00
CA ILE A 72 1.39 4.08 -8.32
C ILE A 72 1.55 5.01 -9.51
N GLU A 73 2.55 5.90 -9.50
CA GLU A 73 2.81 6.82 -10.62
C GLU A 73 3.06 6.05 -11.92
N GLY A 74 3.88 4.99 -11.89
CA GLY A 74 4.11 4.16 -13.06
C GLY A 74 2.86 3.41 -13.56
N VAL A 75 1.92 3.06 -12.67
CA VAL A 75 0.61 2.51 -13.09
C VAL A 75 -0.23 3.59 -13.77
N LEU A 76 -0.29 4.80 -13.21
CA LEU A 76 -1.06 5.91 -13.74
C LEU A 76 -0.58 6.31 -15.15
N GLU A 77 0.72 6.40 -15.38
CA GLU A 77 1.30 6.68 -16.70
C GLU A 77 0.88 5.64 -17.75
N ARG A 78 0.95 4.35 -17.40
CA ARG A 78 0.52 3.26 -18.30
C ARG A 78 -0.97 3.32 -18.63
N VAL A 79 -1.81 3.67 -17.65
CA VAL A 79 -3.25 3.81 -17.84
C VAL A 79 -3.55 5.04 -18.72
N ALA A 80 -2.93 6.18 -18.45
CA ALA A 80 -3.08 7.39 -19.25
C ALA A 80 -2.68 7.17 -20.72
N ALA A 81 -1.52 6.53 -20.97
CA ALA A 81 -1.05 6.23 -22.32
C ALA A 81 -2.05 5.36 -23.12
N ARG A 82 -2.72 4.39 -22.46
CA ARG A 82 -3.76 3.56 -23.08
C ARG A 82 -5.01 4.37 -23.43
N HIS A 83 -5.45 5.27 -22.56
CA HIS A 83 -6.60 6.13 -22.83
C HIS A 83 -6.33 7.15 -23.94
N HIS A 84 -5.13 7.73 -24.00
CA HIS A 84 -4.76 8.66 -25.08
C HIS A 84 -4.60 7.97 -26.45
N GLY A 85 -4.06 6.74 -26.49
CA GLY A 85 -3.97 5.94 -27.72
C GLY A 85 -5.35 5.53 -28.29
N GLN A 86 -6.35 5.34 -27.42
CA GLN A 86 -7.72 5.03 -27.84
C GLN A 86 -8.51 6.26 -28.31
N HIS A 87 -8.24 7.46 -27.78
CA HIS A 87 -8.90 8.70 -28.24
C HIS A 87 -8.36 9.21 -29.58
N SER A 88 -7.09 8.93 -29.92
CA SER A 88 -6.54 9.30 -31.24
C SER A 88 -7.04 8.41 -32.39
N ALA A 89 -7.52 7.20 -32.12
CA ALA A 89 -8.05 6.30 -33.15
C ALA A 89 -9.52 6.59 -33.55
N ASN A 90 -10.22 7.46 -32.82
CA ASN A 90 -11.64 7.77 -33.05
C ASN A 90 -11.89 9.13 -33.72
N SER A 91 -10.86 9.87 -34.13
CA SER A 91 -11.02 11.06 -34.96
C SER A 91 -11.29 10.66 -36.41
N LEU A 92 -12.57 10.48 -36.75
CA LEU A 92 -13.05 10.50 -38.13
C LEU A 92 -12.56 11.79 -38.83
N PRO A 93 -12.14 11.74 -40.12
CA PRO A 93 -11.78 12.94 -40.85
C PRO A 93 -13.01 13.86 -40.90
N ARG A 94 -12.83 15.12 -40.48
CA ARG A 94 -13.88 16.14 -40.62
C ARG A 94 -14.23 16.25 -42.10
N GLY A 95 -15.40 15.73 -42.45
CA GLY A 95 -15.98 15.87 -43.78
C GLY A 95 -15.99 17.33 -44.19
N THR A 96 -15.44 17.58 -45.37
CA THR A 96 -15.46 18.87 -46.06
C THR A 96 -16.89 19.42 -46.11
N ARG A 97 -17.06 20.63 -45.58
CA ARG A 97 -18.32 21.38 -45.60
C ARG A 97 -18.70 21.68 -47.06
N PRO A 98 -19.92 21.37 -47.54
CA PRO A 98 -20.31 21.72 -48.90
C PRO A 98 -20.54 23.24 -49.02
N PRO A 99 -20.33 23.83 -50.21
CA PRO A 99 -20.47 25.26 -50.42
C PRO A 99 -21.95 25.68 -50.34
N SER A 100 -22.20 26.75 -49.59
CA SER A 100 -23.47 27.45 -49.51
C SER A 100 -23.71 28.26 -50.79
N GLY A 101 -24.79 27.98 -51.51
CA GLY A 101 -25.25 28.86 -52.60
C GLY A 101 -26.42 28.30 -53.41
N GLY A 102 -27.62 28.87 -53.21
CA GLY A 102 -28.78 28.67 -54.07
C GLY A 102 -29.91 29.64 -53.67
N PRO A 103 -30.50 30.42 -54.60
CA PRO A 103 -31.21 31.66 -54.28
C PRO A 103 -32.66 31.46 -53.82
N LEU A 104 -33.13 32.44 -53.05
CA LEU A 104 -34.54 32.68 -52.75
C LEU A 104 -35.37 32.75 -54.05
N ARG A 105 -36.43 31.96 -54.14
CA ARG A 105 -37.56 32.22 -55.04
C ARG A 105 -38.72 32.76 -54.22
N THR A 106 -39.08 34.02 -54.49
CA THR A 106 -40.41 34.56 -54.26
C THR A 106 -41.33 34.06 -55.37
N ASP A 107 -42.42 33.41 -55.00
CA ASP A 107 -43.81 33.86 -55.25
C ASP A 107 -44.79 32.80 -54.71
#